data_AF-A0A0G1YV15-F1
#
_entry.id   AF-A0A0G1YV15-F1
#
_cell.length_a   1.000
_cell.length_b   1.000
_cell.length_c   1.000
_cell.angle_alpha   90.00
_cell.angle_beta   90.00
_cell.angle_gamma   90.00
#
_symmetry.space_group_name_H-M   'P 1'
#
loop_
_entity.id
_entity.type
_entity.pdbx_description
1 polymer ?
#
loop_
_entity_poly.entity_id
_entity_poly.type
_entity_poly.pdbx_seq_one_letter_code
_entity_poly.pdbx_strand_id
1 'polypeptide(L)'
;PPDWGIYVSSKFAARGFTQSLRLELAKTNIKVMALYPGGMNTDLFIKAGNQNKNEPWMMDKEDVVEIILFMLTRPKDMVIHELVVRKFFGK
;
A
#
# COMPACT_ATOMS: atom_id res chain seq x y z
N PRO A 1 -8.62 -11.92 -10.30
CA PRO A 1 -8.94 -13.36 -10.42
C PRO A 1 -10.21 -13.69 -9.61
N PRO A 2 -10.94 -14.76 -9.95
CA PRO A 2 -12.27 -15.04 -9.40
C PRO A 2 -12.36 -15.18 -7.86
N ASP A 3 -11.27 -15.38 -7.13
CA ASP A 3 -11.32 -15.60 -5.66
C ASP A 3 -10.88 -14.41 -4.80
N TRP A 4 -10.72 -13.22 -5.40
CA TRP A 4 -10.15 -12.06 -4.71
C TRP A 4 -11.21 -11.14 -4.09
N GLY A 5 -12.51 -11.47 -4.22
CA GLY A 5 -13.61 -10.59 -3.82
C GLY A 5 -13.54 -10.14 -2.36
N ILE A 6 -13.32 -11.08 -1.43
CA ILE A 6 -13.22 -10.77 0.02
C ILE A 6 -12.00 -9.88 0.30
N TYR A 7 -10.84 -10.22 -0.29
CA TYR A 7 -9.62 -9.43 -0.14
C TYR A 7 -9.80 -8.01 -0.69
N VAL A 8 -10.34 -7.87 -1.90
CA VAL A 8 -10.58 -6.58 -2.56
C VAL A 8 -11.57 -5.74 -1.77
N SER A 9 -12.73 -6.29 -1.38
CA SER A 9 -13.69 -5.58 -0.54
C SER A 9 -13.07 -5.10 0.76
N SER A 10 -12.28 -5.94 1.43
CA SER A 10 -11.60 -5.56 2.68
C SER A 10 -10.60 -4.42 2.47
N LYS A 11 -9.84 -4.43 1.36
CA LYS A 11 -8.90 -3.36 1.03
C LYS A 11 -9.59 -2.06 0.62
N PHE A 12 -10.74 -2.13 -0.06
CA PHE A 12 -11.58 -0.96 -0.33
C PHE A 12 -12.19 -0.38 0.95
N ALA A 13 -12.65 -1.23 1.87
CA ALA A 13 -13.13 -0.80 3.18
C ALA A 13 -12.02 -0.10 3.98
N ALA A 14 -10.81 -0.67 4.00
CA ALA A 14 -9.64 -0.03 4.62
C ALA A 14 -9.34 1.34 4.00
N ARG A 15 -9.37 1.45 2.66
CA ARG A 15 -9.20 2.73 1.95
C ARG A 15 -10.26 3.76 2.34
N GLY A 16 -11.54 3.38 2.31
CA GLY A 16 -12.64 4.26 2.70
C GLY A 16 -12.51 4.73 4.15
N PHE A 17 -12.14 3.82 5.06
CA PHE A 17 -11.88 4.16 6.46
C PHE A 17 -10.72 5.15 6.61
N THR A 18 -9.60 4.94 5.91
CA THR A 18 -8.48 5.88 5.92
C THR A 18 -8.88 7.27 5.39
N GLN A 19 -9.71 7.32 4.35
CA GLN A 19 -10.23 8.58 3.80
C GLN A 19 -11.17 9.30 4.77
N SER A 20 -12.02 8.57 5.51
CA SER A 20 -12.87 9.12 6.58
C SER A 20 -12.02 9.72 7.70
N LEU A 21 -11.05 8.95 8.21
CA LEU A 21 -10.13 9.39 9.28
C LEU A 21 -9.38 10.67 8.90
N ARG A 22 -8.99 10.82 7.63
CA ARG A 22 -8.36 12.05 7.16
C ARG A 22 -9.25 13.27 7.37
N LEU A 23 -10.55 13.17 7.09
CA LEU A 23 -11.49 14.27 7.27
C LEU A 23 -11.75 14.55 8.75
N GLU A 24 -11.95 13.49 9.55
CA GLU A 24 -12.19 13.58 10.98
C GLU A 24 -11.00 14.22 11.73
N LEU A 25 -9.77 13.94 11.29
CA LEU A 25 -8.54 14.41 11.92
C LEU A 25 -7.96 15.69 11.29
N ALA A 26 -8.63 16.30 10.31
CA ALA A 26 -8.11 17.44 9.55
C ALA A 26 -7.77 18.68 10.40
N LYS A 27 -8.37 18.82 11.59
CA LYS A 27 -8.11 19.92 12.54
C LYS A 27 -7.10 19.56 13.64
N THR A 28 -6.47 18.39 13.53
CA THR A 28 -5.46 17.91 14.47
C THR A 28 -4.07 17.95 13.84
N ASN A 29 -3.03 17.70 14.63
CA ASN A 29 -1.67 17.55 14.13
C ASN A 29 -1.34 16.10 13.68
N ILE A 30 -2.35 15.31 13.28
CA ILE A 30 -2.20 13.92 12.86
C ILE A 30 -2.25 13.82 11.33
N LYS A 31 -1.22 13.22 10.74
CA LYS A 31 -1.14 12.94 9.29
C LYS A 31 -1.70 11.56 9.00
N VAL A 32 -2.69 11.49 8.11
CA VAL A 32 -3.29 10.23 7.65
C VAL A 32 -2.78 9.92 6.23
N MET A 33 -2.22 8.74 6.04
CA MET A 33 -1.54 8.32 4.82
C MET A 33 -1.91 6.88 4.44
N ALA A 34 -1.94 6.60 3.14
CA ALA A 34 -2.17 5.26 2.60
C ALA A 34 -1.16 4.97 1.46
N LEU A 35 -0.54 3.79 1.54
CA LEU A 35 0.32 3.25 0.49
C LEU A 35 -0.34 2.01 -0.12
N TYR A 36 -0.45 1.99 -1.44
CA TYR A 36 -1.07 0.92 -2.20
C TYR A 36 -0.02 0.27 -3.12
N PRO A 37 0.80 -0.66 -2.60
CA PRO A 37 1.78 -1.38 -3.42
C PRO A 37 1.09 -2.42 -4.31
N GLY A 38 1.76 -2.75 -5.41
CA GLY A 38 1.44 -3.90 -6.25
C GLY A 38 1.80 -5.22 -5.58
N GLY A 39 1.97 -6.27 -6.39
CA GLY A 39 2.52 -7.54 -5.90
C GLY A 39 3.89 -7.31 -5.26
N MET A 40 4.10 -7.81 -4.05
CA MET A 40 5.34 -7.64 -3.30
C MET A 40 5.86 -9.01 -2.87
N ASN A 41 7.18 -9.18 -2.92
CA ASN A 41 7.85 -10.42 -2.59
C ASN A 41 7.83 -10.65 -1.08
N THR A 42 6.70 -11.14 -0.55
CA THR A 42 6.49 -11.46 0.86
C THR A 42 5.81 -12.81 1.00
N ASP A 43 5.75 -13.33 2.22
CA ASP A 43 5.07 -14.59 2.52
C ASP A 43 3.53 -14.47 2.44
N LEU A 44 2.96 -13.32 2.03
CA LEU A 44 1.51 -13.13 1.91
C LEU A 44 0.86 -14.18 0.98
N PHE A 45 1.46 -14.41 -0.18
CA PHE A 45 0.95 -15.37 -1.16
C PHE A 45 1.09 -16.81 -0.65
N ILE A 46 2.22 -17.12 0.02
CA ILE A 46 2.48 -18.41 0.67
C ILE A 46 1.41 -18.70 1.72
N LYS A 47 1.13 -17.74 2.60
CA LYS A 47 0.09 -17.85 3.62
C LYS A 47 -1.32 -17.95 3.04
N ALA A 48 -1.54 -17.43 1.84
CA ALA A 48 -2.79 -17.55 1.09
C ALA A 48 -2.89 -18.87 0.30
N GLY A 49 -1.96 -19.81 0.47
CA GLY A 49 -1.96 -21.13 -0.19
C GLY A 49 -1.36 -21.14 -1.59
N ASN A 50 -0.70 -20.06 -2.01
CA ASN A 50 -0.04 -19.95 -3.31
C ASN A 50 1.48 -20.15 -3.16
N GLN A 51 2.11 -20.91 -4.05
CA GLN A 51 3.57 -21.16 -4.00
C GLN A 51 4.43 -20.08 -4.68
N ASN A 52 3.81 -19.04 -5.22
CA ASN A 52 4.52 -17.94 -5.89
C ASN A 52 5.52 -17.26 -4.94
N LYS A 53 6.80 -17.24 -5.32
CA LYS A 53 7.87 -16.56 -4.62
C LYS A 53 8.89 -16.05 -5.63
N ASN A 54 9.45 -14.86 -5.41
CA ASN A 54 10.44 -14.25 -6.30
C ASN A 54 9.95 -14.11 -7.76
N GLU A 55 8.66 -13.89 -7.96
CA GLU A 55 8.10 -13.76 -9.30
C GLU A 55 8.52 -12.44 -9.96
N PRO A 56 8.72 -12.39 -11.30
CA PRO A 56 9.14 -11.18 -12.00
C PRO A 56 8.21 -9.98 -11.78
N TRP A 57 6.93 -10.22 -11.49
CA TRP A 57 5.92 -9.19 -11.21
C TRP A 57 5.90 -8.68 -9.77
N MET A 58 6.64 -9.32 -8.86
CA MET A 58 6.75 -8.88 -7.47
C MET A 58 7.78 -7.77 -7.32
N MET A 59 7.43 -6.77 -6.52
CA MET A 59 8.31 -5.72 -6.03
C MET A 59 9.14 -6.23 -4.86
N ASP A 60 10.36 -5.72 -4.72
CA ASP A 60 11.20 -6.00 -3.55
C ASP A 60 10.70 -5.22 -2.33
N LYS A 61 10.91 -5.79 -1.14
CA LYS A 61 10.37 -5.21 0.11
C LYS A 61 11.09 -3.91 0.44
N GLU A 62 12.39 -3.90 0.18
CA GLU A 62 13.33 -2.82 0.44
C GLU A 62 12.91 -1.57 -0.35
N ASP A 63 12.56 -1.70 -1.64
CA ASP A 63 12.03 -0.61 -2.46
C ASP A 63 10.75 0.00 -1.85
N VAL A 64 9.84 -0.85 -1.34
CA VAL A 64 8.60 -0.38 -0.71
C VAL A 64 8.89 0.33 0.61
N VAL A 65 9.88 -0.13 1.38
CA VAL A 65 10.33 0.53 2.61
C VAL A 65 10.90 1.92 2.32
N GLU A 66 11.70 2.08 1.27
CA GLU A 66 12.22 3.39 0.86
C GLU A 66 11.09 4.37 0.54
N ILE A 67 10.02 3.89 -0.09
CA ILE A 67 8.83 4.69 -0.40
C ILE A 67 8.06 5.07 0.88
N ILE A 68 7.93 4.16 1.84
CA ILE A 68 7.33 4.46 3.14
C ILE A 68 8.15 5.54 3.86
N LEU A 69 9.48 5.40 3.89
CA LEU A 69 10.38 6.40 4.47
C LEU A 69 10.23 7.74 3.76
N PHE A 70 10.13 7.76 2.43
CA PHE A 70 9.86 8.97 1.67
C PHE A 70 8.57 9.65 2.13
N MET A 71 7.47 8.90 2.28
CA MET A 71 6.19 9.45 2.75
C MET A 71 6.28 10.02 4.18
N LEU A 72 6.98 9.32 5.09
CA LEU A 72 7.11 9.71 6.49
C LEU A 72 8.02 10.93 6.72
N THR A 73 9.03 11.10 5.86
CA THR A 73 10.10 12.11 6.04
C THR A 73 9.80 13.46 5.39
N ARG A 74 8.57 13.67 4.89
CA ARG A 74 8.17 14.96 4.33
C ARG A 74 8.21 16.06 5.41
N PRO A 75 8.45 17.34 5.03
CA PRO A 75 8.35 18.48 5.95
C PRO A 75 7.07 18.47 6.80
N LYS A 76 7.10 19.10 7.98
CA LYS A 76 6.01 19.03 8.96
C LYS A 76 4.66 19.51 8.39
N ASP A 77 4.67 20.50 7.53
CA ASP A 77 3.53 21.11 6.85
C ASP A 77 3.10 20.39 5.56
N MET A 78 3.73 19.27 5.19
CA MET A 78 3.42 18.50 3.99
C MET A 78 3.02 17.06 4.32
N VAL A 79 2.04 16.53 3.59
CA VAL A 79 1.56 15.15 3.74
C VAL A 79 1.26 14.53 2.38
N ILE A 80 1.65 13.28 2.18
CA ILE A 80 1.27 12.47 1.03
C ILE A 80 0.14 11.54 1.47
N HIS A 81 -1.10 11.91 1.16
CA HIS A 81 -2.27 11.15 1.62
C HIS A 81 -2.39 9.78 0.96
N GLU A 82 -2.10 9.67 -0.33
CA GLU A 82 -2.23 8.42 -1.07
C GLU A 82 -1.07 8.28 -2.04
N LEU A 83 -0.50 7.08 -2.10
CA LEU A 83 0.50 6.71 -3.10
C LEU A 83 0.21 5.31 -3.62
N VAL A 84 0.16 5.16 -4.94
CA VAL A 84 0.01 3.86 -5.62
C VAL A 84 1.33 3.53 -6.30
N VAL A 85 1.86 2.35 -6.04
CA VAL A 85 3.16 1.93 -6.60
C VAL A 85 3.01 0.56 -7.23
N ARG A 86 3.57 0.38 -8.42
CA ARG A 86 3.55 -0.89 -9.14
C ARG A 86 4.90 -1.10 -9.82
N LYS A 87 5.30 -2.36 -9.95
CA LYS A 87 6.43 -2.73 -10.81
C LYS A 87 6.10 -2.34 -12.25
N PHE A 88 7.02 -1.62 -12.90
CA PHE A 88 6.91 -1.25 -14.30
C PHE A 88 7.54 -2.36 -15.16
N PHE A 89 6.78 -2.86 -16.14
CA PHE A 89 7.26 -3.84 -17.10
C PHE A 89 7.62 -3.12 -18.40
N GLY A 90 8.64 -2.25 -18.33
CA GLY A 90 9.23 -1.66 -19.53
C GLY A 90 9.93 -2.76 -20.33
N LYS A 91 9.75 -2.77 -21.65
CA LYS A 91 10.62 -3.52 -22.56
C LYS A 91 12.04 -2.98 -22.49
#